data_AF-A0A9Q0MKQ5-F1
#
_entry.id   AF-A0A9Q0MKQ5-F1
#
_cell.length_a   1.000
_cell.length_b   1.000
_cell.length_c   1.000
_cell.angle_alpha   90.00
_cell.angle_beta   90.00
_cell.angle_gamma   90.00
#
_symmetry.space_group_name_H-M   'P 1'
#
loop_
_entity.id
_entity.type
_entity.pdbx_description
1 polymer ?
#
loop_
_entity_poly.entity_id
_entity_poly.type
_entity_poly.pdbx_seq_one_letter_code
_entity_poly.pdbx_strand_id
1 'polypeptide(L)'
;MGVESDNNLIALQCWLKTRTQLPQNVDPLLLRRYIQACRNDVEKAKKLLEYSFTLRNSNPQIFIQRDPCDKETQIVHQVVDMFPLPNTTKENYKVLFYRLVEFGTENDIF
;
A
#
# COMPACT_ATOMS: atom_id res chain seq x y z
N MET A 1 -15.03 19.90 7.75
CA MET A 1 -14.33 18.63 7.39
C MET A 1 -13.04 18.38 8.19
N GLY A 2 -12.33 19.40 8.71
CA GLY A 2 -11.04 19.18 9.44
C GLY A 2 -11.17 18.55 10.84
N VAL A 3 -12.11 19.00 11.67
CA VAL A 3 -12.20 18.62 13.09
C VAL A 3 -12.51 17.13 13.32
N GLU A 4 -13.40 16.56 12.51
CA GLU A 4 -13.75 15.13 12.60
C GLU A 4 -12.60 14.21 12.17
N SER A 5 -11.78 14.65 11.20
CA SER A 5 -10.58 13.93 10.77
C SER A 5 -9.52 13.88 11.87
N ASP A 6 -9.39 14.93 12.66
CA ASP A 6 -8.43 15.00 13.77
C ASP A 6 -8.86 14.13 14.97
N ASN A 7 -10.15 14.09 15.29
CA ASN A 7 -10.68 13.20 16.33
C ASN A 7 -10.49 11.72 15.99
N ASN A 8 -10.74 11.34 14.73
CA ASN A 8 -10.55 9.97 14.26
C ASN A 8 -9.06 9.56 14.27
N LEU A 9 -8.16 10.49 13.97
CA LEU A 9 -6.72 10.25 14.08
C LEU A 9 -6.32 9.98 15.53
N ILE A 10 -6.76 10.81 16.47
CA ILE A 10 -6.47 10.63 17.90
C ILE A 10 -7.01 9.28 18.39
N ALA A 11 -8.25 8.92 18.01
CA ALA A 11 -8.86 7.65 18.38
C ALA A 11 -8.04 6.44 17.87
N LEU A 12 -7.57 6.49 16.61
CA LEU A 12 -6.76 5.44 16.03
C LEU A 12 -5.37 5.36 16.69
N GLN A 13 -4.74 6.50 16.99
CA GLN A 13 -3.45 6.56 17.71
C GLN A 13 -3.56 6.01 19.13
N CYS A 14 -4.59 6.39 19.88
CA CYS A 14 -4.85 5.87 21.22
C CYS A 14 -5.07 4.35 21.19
N TRP A 15 -5.82 3.85 20.21
CA TRP A 15 -6.01 2.42 20.04
C TRP A 15 -4.70 1.70 19.68
N LEU A 16 -3.86 2.27 18.80
CA LEU A 16 -2.58 1.67 18.40
C LEU A 16 -1.66 1.42 19.60
N LYS A 17 -1.67 2.33 20.59
CA LYS A 17 -0.94 2.19 21.86
C LYS A 17 -1.31 0.95 22.67
N THR A 18 -2.52 0.42 22.46
CA THR A 18 -2.99 -0.81 23.14
C THR A 18 -2.51 -2.09 22.44
N ARG A 19 -1.93 -1.99 21.25
CA ARG A 19 -1.49 -3.11 20.41
C ARG A 19 0.03 -3.23 20.38
N THR A 20 0.63 -3.87 21.39
CA THR A 20 2.09 -4.01 21.53
C THR A 20 2.77 -4.77 20.39
N GLN A 21 2.02 -5.62 19.68
CA GLN A 21 2.50 -6.36 18.50
C GLN A 21 2.63 -5.51 17.24
N LEU A 22 2.02 -4.32 17.22
CA LEU A 22 2.10 -3.38 16.09
C LEU A 22 3.20 -2.34 16.33
N PRO A 23 3.77 -1.76 15.26
CA PRO A 23 4.69 -0.64 15.40
C PRO A 23 4.02 0.53 16.11
N GLN A 24 4.69 1.09 17.12
CA GLN A 24 4.14 2.19 17.92
C GLN A 24 4.41 3.57 17.29
N ASN A 25 5.46 3.67 16.48
CA ASN A 25 5.89 4.92 15.85
C ASN A 25 5.41 4.99 14.39
N VAL A 26 4.10 4.87 14.18
CA VAL A 26 3.49 5.00 12.84
C VAL A 26 3.27 6.48 12.53
N ASP A 27 3.73 6.90 11.35
CA ASP A 27 3.55 8.28 10.86
C ASP A 27 2.06 8.70 10.88
N PRO A 28 1.69 9.83 11.51
CA PRO A 28 0.33 10.34 11.50
C PRO A 28 -0.28 10.49 10.11
N LEU A 29 0.50 10.85 9.10
CA LEU A 29 0.03 10.95 7.71
C LEU A 29 -0.41 9.57 7.18
N LEU A 30 0.32 8.51 7.52
CA LEU A 30 -0.05 7.15 7.14
C LEU A 30 -1.34 6.71 7.87
N LEU A 31 -1.49 7.04 9.14
CA LEU A 31 -2.73 6.79 9.89
C LEU A 31 -3.94 7.50 9.26
N ARG A 32 -3.77 8.76 8.85
CA ARG A 32 -4.83 9.50 8.11
C ARG A 32 -5.20 8.81 6.81
N ARG A 33 -4.24 8.25 6.07
CA ARG A 33 -4.51 7.51 4.82
C ARG A 33 -5.37 6.26 5.05
N TYR A 34 -5.13 5.52 6.14
CA TYR A 34 -6.00 4.38 6.48
C TYR A 34 -7.44 4.82 6.79
N ILE A 35 -7.61 5.90 7.56
CA ILE A 35 -8.93 6.46 7.87
C ILE A 35 -9.65 6.90 6.59
N GLN A 36 -8.95 7.61 5.70
CA GLN A 36 -9.49 8.06 4.42
C GLN A 36 -9.86 6.89 3.50
N ALA A 37 -9.01 5.86 3.41
CA ALA A 37 -9.29 4.64 2.64
C ALA A 37 -10.55 3.92 3.14
N CYS A 38 -10.84 4.03 4.44
CA CYS A 38 -12.04 3.48 5.08
C CYS A 38 -13.21 4.46 5.15
N ARG A 39 -13.22 5.55 4.38
CA ARG A 39 -14.28 6.58 4.36
C ARG A 39 -14.59 7.14 5.77
N ASN A 40 -13.55 7.40 6.55
CA ASN A 40 -13.59 7.88 7.94
C ASN A 40 -14.16 6.88 8.98
N ASP A 41 -14.35 5.62 8.62
CA ASP A 41 -14.72 4.56 9.56
C ASP A 41 -13.50 4.06 10.33
N VAL A 42 -13.39 4.46 11.60
CA VAL A 42 -12.24 4.15 12.47
C VAL A 42 -12.14 2.65 12.75
N GLU A 43 -13.25 1.93 12.91
CA GLU A 43 -13.22 0.48 13.18
C GLU A 43 -12.73 -0.32 11.97
N LYS A 44 -13.09 0.10 10.76
CA LYS A 44 -12.51 -0.47 9.53
C LYS A 44 -11.04 -0.11 9.40
N ALA A 45 -10.64 1.13 9.73
CA ALA A 45 -9.25 1.55 9.67
C ALA A 45 -8.35 0.74 10.61
N LYS A 46 -8.82 0.42 11.82
CA LYS A 46 -8.13 -0.47 12.77
C LYS A 46 -7.84 -1.85 12.16
N LYS A 47 -8.88 -2.51 11.62
CA LYS A 47 -8.76 -3.83 10.97
C LYS A 47 -7.83 -3.80 9.77
N LEU A 48 -7.95 -2.76 8.92
CA LEU A 48 -7.11 -2.59 7.76
C LEU A 48 -5.64 -2.37 8.16
N LEU A 49 -5.37 -1.58 9.20
CA LEU A 49 -4.03 -1.35 9.71
C LEU A 49 -3.40 -2.65 10.23
N GLU A 50 -4.10 -3.40 11.09
CA GLU A 50 -3.64 -4.70 11.59
C GLU A 50 -3.31 -5.64 10.42
N TYR A 51 -4.26 -5.84 9.51
CA TYR A 51 -4.07 -6.70 8.33
C TYR A 51 -2.88 -6.26 7.47
N SER A 52 -2.75 -4.96 7.24
CA SER A 52 -1.71 -4.35 6.42
C SER A 52 -0.31 -4.61 6.98
N PHE A 53 -0.11 -4.51 8.30
CA PHE A 53 1.17 -4.85 8.93
C PHE A 53 1.41 -6.36 8.97
N THR A 54 0.41 -7.16 9.30
CA THR A 54 0.52 -8.63 9.26
C THR A 54 0.92 -9.11 7.87
N LEU A 55 0.25 -8.65 6.82
CA LEU A 55 0.53 -9.05 5.43
C LEU A 55 1.98 -8.74 5.03
N ARG A 56 2.50 -7.57 5.40
CA ARG A 56 3.88 -7.15 5.11
C ARG A 56 4.91 -7.96 5.87
N ASN A 57 4.66 -8.21 7.15
CA ASN A 57 5.55 -9.01 7.98
C ASN A 57 5.56 -10.48 7.58
N SER A 58 4.43 -11.02 7.11
CA SER A 58 4.34 -12.40 6.61
C SER A 58 4.93 -12.58 5.21
N ASN A 59 5.11 -11.49 4.45
CA ASN A 59 5.65 -11.54 3.08
C ASN A 59 6.77 -10.51 2.88
N PRO A 60 7.86 -10.58 3.66
CA PRO A 60 8.92 -9.58 3.64
C PRO A 60 9.59 -9.45 2.27
N GLN A 61 9.67 -10.53 1.49
CA GLN A 61 10.23 -10.54 0.13
C GLN A 61 9.45 -9.65 -0.86
N ILE A 62 8.15 -9.42 -0.61
CA ILE A 62 7.30 -8.59 -1.46
C ILE A 62 7.34 -7.13 -0.99
N PHE A 63 7.39 -6.89 0.33
CA PHE A 63 7.09 -5.57 0.90
C PHE A 63 8.23 -4.87 1.63
N ILE A 64 9.25 -5.60 2.11
CA ILE A 64 10.29 -5.06 3.00
C ILE A 64 11.68 -5.22 2.37
N GLN A 65 12.03 -6.43 1.94
CA GLN A 65 13.33 -6.80 1.38
C GLN A 65 13.32 -6.66 -0.15
N ARG A 66 12.87 -5.51 -0.65
CA ARG A 66 12.82 -5.24 -2.09
C ARG A 66 14.17 -4.73 -2.56
N ASP A 67 14.75 -5.39 -3.56
CA ASP A 67 15.93 -4.90 -4.27
C ASP A 67 15.58 -4.66 -5.73
N PRO A 68 15.51 -3.41 -6.21
CA PRO A 68 15.18 -3.15 -7.61
C PRO A 68 16.17 -3.79 -8.59
N CYS A 69 17.39 -4.14 -8.14
CA CYS A 69 18.42 -4.78 -8.95
C CYS A 69 18.39 -6.32 -8.88
N ASP A 70 17.49 -6.93 -8.08
CA ASP A 70 17.38 -8.37 -8.04
C ASP A 70 16.88 -8.96 -9.36
N LYS A 71 17.27 -10.20 -9.64
CA LYS A 71 17.00 -10.88 -10.91
C LYS A 71 15.50 -10.94 -11.23
N GLU A 72 14.67 -11.29 -10.25
CA GLU A 72 13.22 -11.47 -10.46
C GLU A 72 12.55 -10.11 -10.73
N THR A 73 12.93 -9.07 -10.00
CA THR A 73 12.45 -7.71 -10.22
C THR A 73 12.86 -7.18 -11.60
N GLN A 74 14.10 -7.46 -12.04
CA GLN A 74 14.58 -7.07 -13.37
C GLN A 74 13.85 -7.82 -14.49
N ILE A 75 13.53 -9.11 -14.30
CA ILE A 75 12.71 -9.87 -15.26
C ILE A 75 11.32 -9.23 -15.39
N VAL A 76 10.66 -8.93 -14.26
CA VAL A 76 9.35 -8.27 -14.28
C VAL A 76 9.42 -6.93 -15.02
N HIS A 77 10.48 -6.14 -14.81
CA HIS A 77 10.67 -4.86 -15.49
C HIS A 77 10.90 -5.00 -17.00
N GLN A 78 11.40 -6.14 -17.49
CA GLN A 78 11.58 -6.39 -18.92
C GLN A 78 10.27 -6.82 -19.62
N VAL A 79 9.36 -7.45 -18.87
CA VAL A 79 8.10 -8.01 -19.43
C VAL A 79 6.87 -7.16 -19.09
N VAL A 80 7.02 -6.11 -18.27
CA VAL A 80 5.93 -5.22 -17.88
C VAL A 80 6.32 -3.77 -18.12
N ASP A 81 5.61 -3.12 -19.04
CA ASP A 81 5.60 -1.66 -19.10
C ASP A 81 4.54 -1.15 -18.15
N MET A 82 4.91 -0.27 -17.21
CA MET A 82 3.98 0.32 -16.26
C MET A 82 4.31 1.80 -16.04
N PHE A 83 3.36 2.69 -16.30
CA PHE A 83 3.57 4.13 -16.10
C PHE A 83 2.30 4.84 -15.61
N PRO A 84 2.44 5.78 -14.65
CA PRO A 84 1.33 6.62 -14.24
C PRO A 84 1.01 7.64 -15.33
N LEU A 85 -0.28 7.86 -15.59
CA LEU A 85 -0.70 8.97 -16.45
C LEU A 85 -0.55 10.31 -15.70
N PRO A 86 -0.18 11.40 -16.39
CA PRO A 86 0.06 12.69 -15.75
C PRO A 86 -1.21 13.29 -15.14
N ASN A 87 -2.36 13.04 -15.77
CA ASN A 87 -3.66 13.59 -15.37
C ASN A 87 -4.46 12.61 -14.53
N THR A 88 -5.35 13.13 -13.70
CA THR A 88 -6.36 12.35 -12.97
C THR A 88 -7.66 12.26 -13.75
N THR A 89 -8.53 11.31 -13.38
CA THR A 89 -9.92 11.28 -13.90
C THR A 89 -10.72 12.47 -13.37
N LYS A 90 -11.95 12.66 -13.88
CA LYS A 90 -12.86 13.73 -13.40
C LYS A 90 -13.18 13.59 -11.91
N GLU A 91 -13.19 12.36 -11.41
CA GLU A 91 -13.39 11.97 -10.02
C GLU A 91 -12.09 12.02 -9.19
N ASN A 92 -11.00 12.52 -9.78
CA ASN A 92 -9.69 12.68 -9.17
C ASN A 92 -8.93 11.37 -8.86
N TYR A 93 -9.20 10.29 -9.61
CA TYR A 93 -8.42 9.06 -9.50
C TYR A 93 -7.10 9.13 -10.28
N LYS A 94 -6.03 8.58 -9.71
CA LYS A 94 -4.76 8.36 -10.42
C LYS A 94 -4.90 7.13 -11.32
N VAL A 95 -4.47 7.24 -12.57
CA VAL A 95 -4.53 6.16 -13.55
C VAL A 95 -3.13 5.60 -13.77
N LEU A 96 -3.00 4.29 -13.64
CA LEU A 96 -1.79 3.54 -13.93
C LEU A 96 -2.06 2.71 -15.18
N PHE A 97 -1.32 2.94 -16.25
CA PHE A 97 -1.38 2.09 -17.44
C PHE A 97 -0.30 1.01 -17.31
N TYR A 98 -0.68 -0.24 -17.58
CA TYR A 98 0.28 -1.34 -17.64
C TYR A 98 -0.03 -2.23 -18.85
N ARG A 99 1.01 -2.80 -19.45
CA ARG A 99 0.89 -3.87 -20.44
C ARG A 99 1.93 -4.95 -20.17
N LEU A 100 1.57 -6.18 -20.50
CA LEU A 100 2.54 -7.27 -20.62
C LEU A 100 3.17 -7.17 -22.00
N VAL A 101 4.50 -7.06 -22.05
CA VAL A 101 5.27 -7.12 -23.28
C VAL A 101 5.38 -8.58 -23.67
N GLU A 102 4.99 -8.90 -24.90
CA GLU A 102 5.06 -10.27 -25.43
C GLU A 102 6.51 -10.75 -25.42
N PHE A 103 6.81 -11.76 -24.59
CA PHE A 103 8.09 -12.43 -24.55
C PHE A 103 7.98 -13.68 -25.42
N GLY A 104 8.89 -13.84 -26.39
CA GLY A 104 8.90 -15.00 -27.29
C GLY A 104 8.86 -16.31 -26.50
N THR A 105 7.98 -17.22 -26.91
CA THR A 105 7.63 -18.49 -26.25
C THR A 105 8.73 -19.56 -26.30
N GLU A 106 9.97 -19.23 -25.97
CA GLU A 106 11.07 -20.21 -26.00
C GLU A 106 11.75 -20.46 -24.65
N ASN A 107 11.36 -19.78 -23.58
CA ASN A 107 11.84 -20.12 -22.23
C ASN A 107 10.72 -19.88 -21.21
N ASP A 108 9.76 -20.80 -21.19
CA ASP A 108 8.77 -20.88 -20.10
C ASP A 108 9.51 -21.23 -18.80
N ILE A 109 9.76 -20.22 -17.98
CA ILE A 109 10.12 -20.36 -16.57
C ILE A 109 8.83 -20.31 -15.75
N PHE A 110 8.14 -21.44 -15.73
CA PHE A 110 7.34 -21.91 -14.59
C PHE A 110 7.82 -23.31 -14.21
#